data_AF-A0A914QX79-F1
#
_entry.id   AF-A0A914QX79-F1
#
_cell.length_a   1.000
_cell.length_b   1.000
_cell.length_c   1.000
_cell.angle_alpha   90.00
_cell.angle_beta   90.00
_cell.angle_gamma   90.00
#
_symmetry.space_group_name_H-M   'P 1'
#
loop_
_entity.id
_entity.type
_entity.pdbx_description
1 polymer ?
#
loop_
_entity_poly.entity_id
_entity_poly.type
_entity_poly.pdbx_seq_one_letter_code
_entity_poly.pdbx_strand_id
1 'polypeptide(L)'
;MIHCGSGGLFFLKLYAFQPSLPWQMSNLLSFEAALMRQFKPWHIKLWAFLTYIGPYLAYIKNSECFDMPIIFQNDIINDTENLMIKVFEVINSKLPSFKLPKKCIADAIRCLNYDSQAGTLLSQENMKKIKVSPMTEKLRNELARYTRELNIPKNIISFDNEIQI
;
A
#
# COMPACT_ATOMS: atom_id res chain seq x y z
N MET A 1 5.11 14.85 14.16
CA MET A 1 6.06 15.70 13.43
C MET A 1 7.20 14.77 13.02
N ILE A 2 7.21 14.26 11.79
CA ILE A 2 8.32 13.43 11.31
C ILE A 2 9.31 14.40 10.70
N HIS A 3 10.41 14.66 11.41
CA HIS A 3 11.52 15.44 10.89
C HIS A 3 12.16 14.67 9.72
N CYS A 4 12.04 15.22 8.51
CA CYS A 4 12.94 14.87 7.42
C CYS A 4 14.34 15.37 7.76
N GLY A 5 15.20 14.46 8.22
CA GLY A 5 16.62 14.73 8.46
C GLY A 5 17.13 14.03 9.72
N SER A 6 18.26 13.34 9.59
CA SER A 6 19.05 12.61 10.62
C SER A 6 18.61 11.19 11.03
N GLY A 7 17.33 10.82 10.94
CA GLY A 7 16.86 9.48 11.34
C GLY A 7 17.43 8.31 10.51
N GLY A 8 17.54 8.47 9.18
CA GLY A 8 17.94 7.39 8.27
C GLY A 8 19.38 6.86 8.51
N LEU A 9 20.33 7.75 8.81
CA LEU A 9 21.73 7.37 9.10
C LEU A 9 21.86 6.58 10.39
N PHE A 10 21.03 6.86 11.39
CA PHE A 10 20.97 6.10 12.64
C PHE A 10 20.45 4.68 12.41
N PHE A 11 19.36 4.54 11.64
CA PHE A 11 18.81 3.22 11.30
C PHE A 11 19.75 2.37 10.44
N LEU A 12 20.51 2.97 9.53
CA LEU A 12 21.53 2.27 8.74
C LEU A 12 22.68 1.74 9.61
N LYS A 13 23.17 2.53 10.58
CA LYS A 13 24.19 2.07 11.53
C LYS A 13 23.67 0.97 12.46
N LEU A 14 22.43 1.07 12.90
CA LEU A 14 21.75 0.04 13.69
C LEU A 14 21.54 -1.26 12.90
N TYR A 15 21.21 -1.17 11.61
CA TYR A 15 21.07 -2.33 10.73
C TYR A 15 22.38 -3.06 10.54
N ALA A 16 23.49 -2.33 10.37
CA ALA A 16 24.82 -2.92 10.29
C ALA A 16 25.23 -3.62 11.60
N PHE A 17 24.75 -3.15 12.75
CA PHE A 17 25.05 -3.75 14.06
C PHE A 17 24.17 -4.98 14.37
N GLN A 18 22.85 -4.86 14.20
CA GLN A 18 21.89 -5.94 14.42
C GLN A 18 20.65 -5.76 13.53
N PRO A 19 20.54 -6.50 12.41
CA PRO A 19 19.47 -6.30 11.42
C PRO A 19 18.04 -6.42 11.96
N SER A 20 17.83 -7.21 13.03
CA SER A 20 16.53 -7.39 13.67
C SER A 20 16.09 -6.18 14.50
N LEU A 21 17.02 -5.36 14.99
CA LEU A 21 16.70 -4.20 15.85
C LEU A 21 16.01 -3.06 15.08
N PRO A 22 16.49 -2.62 13.90
CA PRO A 22 15.76 -1.70 13.04
C PRO A 22 14.38 -2.22 12.69
N TRP A 23 14.23 -3.52 12.45
CA TRP A 23 12.93 -4.11 12.14
C TRP A 23 11.98 -4.07 13.35
N GLN A 24 12.46 -4.43 14.54
CA GLN A 24 11.66 -4.35 15.78
C GLN A 24 11.37 -2.91 16.20
N MET A 25 12.32 -1.99 16.03
CA MET A 25 12.15 -0.57 16.31
C MET A 25 11.29 0.12 15.27
N SER A 26 11.45 -0.22 13.99
CA SER A 26 10.58 0.23 12.90
C SER A 26 9.18 -0.26 13.17
N ASN A 27 8.98 -1.52 13.55
CA ASN A 27 7.68 -2.00 14.03
C ASN A 27 7.21 -1.16 15.23
N LEU A 28 7.99 -0.98 16.30
CA LEU A 28 7.56 -0.24 17.49
C LEU A 28 7.18 1.23 17.23
N LEU A 29 7.94 1.90 16.35
CA LEU A 29 7.86 3.33 16.02
C LEU A 29 7.01 3.63 14.78
N SER A 30 6.72 2.62 13.95
CA SER A 30 5.88 2.81 12.77
C SER A 30 4.46 3.09 13.20
N PHE A 31 3.81 3.91 12.39
CA PHE A 31 2.39 4.21 12.52
C PHE A 31 1.54 2.93 12.57
N GLU A 32 1.97 1.87 11.87
CA GLU A 32 1.33 0.55 11.89
C GLU A 32 1.26 -0.08 13.29
N ALA A 33 2.35 -0.13 14.08
CA ALA A 33 2.22 -0.74 15.40
C ALA A 33 1.46 0.11 16.41
N ALA A 34 1.41 1.44 16.22
CA ALA A 34 0.50 2.28 16.99
C ALA A 34 -0.96 1.84 16.75
N LEU A 35 -1.34 1.62 15.49
CA LEU A 35 -2.64 1.06 15.12
C LEU A 35 -2.85 -0.34 15.69
N MET A 36 -1.86 -1.24 15.57
CA MET A 36 -1.96 -2.59 16.13
C MET A 36 -2.18 -2.60 17.64
N ARG A 37 -1.51 -1.70 18.38
CA ARG A 37 -1.70 -1.54 19.84
C ARG A 37 -3.06 -0.95 20.21
N GLN A 38 -3.54 0.01 19.43
CA GLN A 38 -4.84 0.67 19.65
C GLN A 38 -5.99 -0.30 19.37
N PHE A 39 -5.97 -0.95 18.22
CA PHE A 39 -7.10 -1.74 17.71
C PHE A 39 -7.04 -3.21 18.13
N LYS A 40 -5.86 -3.71 18.53
CA LYS A 40 -5.62 -5.09 19.00
C LYS A 40 -6.32 -6.13 18.12
N PRO A 41 -5.98 -6.20 16.82
CA PRO A 41 -6.64 -7.11 15.90
C PRO A 41 -6.49 -8.56 16.37
N TRP A 42 -7.61 -9.26 16.50
CA TRP A 42 -7.67 -10.66 16.94
C TRP A 42 -7.66 -11.65 15.77
N HIS A 43 -7.70 -11.16 14.53
CA HIS A 43 -7.79 -11.97 13.32
C HIS A 43 -6.81 -11.47 12.25
N ILE A 44 -6.23 -12.38 11.48
CA ILE A 44 -5.21 -12.06 10.46
C ILE A 44 -5.70 -11.05 9.41
N LYS A 45 -6.99 -11.09 9.05
CA LYS A 45 -7.59 -10.09 8.14
C LYS A 45 -7.62 -8.67 8.71
N LEU A 46 -7.85 -8.54 10.02
CA LEU A 46 -7.81 -7.25 10.71
C LEU A 46 -6.36 -6.75 10.84
N TRP A 47 -5.42 -7.67 11.06
CA TRP A 47 -3.98 -7.37 10.99
C TRP A 47 -3.60 -6.85 9.61
N ALA A 48 -3.89 -7.62 8.55
CA ALA A 48 -3.59 -7.24 7.18
C ALA A 48 -4.18 -5.87 6.81
N PHE A 49 -5.42 -5.60 7.26
CA PHE A 49 -6.06 -4.31 7.10
C PHE A 49 -5.27 -3.17 7.74
N LEU A 50 -4.86 -3.30 9.01
CA LEU A 50 -4.11 -2.26 9.71
C LEU A 50 -2.70 -2.06 9.15
N THR A 51 -2.05 -3.14 8.71
CA THR A 51 -0.75 -3.09 8.02
C THR A 51 -0.88 -2.35 6.69
N TYR A 52 -1.94 -2.58 5.92
CA TYR A 52 -2.16 -1.86 4.65
C TYR A 52 -2.51 -0.39 4.86
N ILE A 53 -3.41 -0.10 5.82
CA ILE A 53 -3.92 1.26 5.98
C ILE A 53 -2.95 2.20 6.71
N GLY A 54 -2.06 1.66 7.54
CA GLY A 54 -1.08 2.47 8.27
C GLY A 54 -0.25 3.37 7.35
N PRO A 55 0.46 2.81 6.35
CA PRO A 55 1.18 3.59 5.34
C PRO A 55 0.28 4.53 4.54
N TYR A 56 -0.93 4.11 4.20
CA TYR A 56 -1.87 4.93 3.43
C TYR A 56 -2.28 6.21 4.19
N LEU A 57 -2.64 6.10 5.46
CA LEU A 57 -2.99 7.25 6.30
C LEU A 57 -1.79 8.17 6.53
N ALA A 58 -0.60 7.58 6.74
CA ALA A 58 0.62 8.33 6.85
C ALA A 58 0.94 9.09 5.55
N TYR A 59 0.69 8.47 4.38
CA TYR A 59 0.86 9.11 3.09
C TYR A 59 -0.10 10.29 2.91
N ILE A 60 -1.42 10.12 3.13
CA ILE A 60 -2.38 11.23 2.98
C ILE A 60 -1.99 12.42 3.86
N LYS A 61 -1.60 12.17 5.11
CA LYS A 61 -1.25 13.24 6.05
C LYS A 61 0.02 14.00 5.66
N ASN A 62 0.92 13.37 4.92
CA ASN A 62 2.24 13.93 4.58
C ASN A 62 2.46 13.94 3.06
N SER A 63 1.40 13.98 2.25
CA SER A 63 1.50 13.84 0.79
C SER A 63 2.39 14.90 0.17
N GLU A 64 2.42 16.09 0.76
CA GLU A 64 3.27 17.22 0.37
C GLU A 64 4.78 16.96 0.57
N CYS A 65 5.14 16.04 1.46
CA CYS A 65 6.54 15.67 1.71
C CYS A 65 7.09 14.68 0.68
N PHE A 66 6.26 14.14 -0.20
CA PHE A 66 6.67 13.17 -1.19
C PHE A 66 6.87 13.83 -2.55
N ASP A 67 8.08 13.71 -3.09
CA ASP A 67 8.38 14.20 -4.41
C ASP A 67 7.73 13.37 -5.52
N MET A 68 7.29 12.14 -5.21
CA MET A 68 6.65 11.26 -6.18
C MET A 68 5.35 10.72 -5.62
N PRO A 69 4.29 10.57 -6.45
CA PRO A 69 3.04 9.99 -6.01
C PRO A 69 3.28 8.52 -5.63
N ILE A 70 2.84 8.14 -4.43
CA ILE A 70 2.81 6.74 -4.02
C ILE A 70 1.48 6.15 -4.50
N ILE A 71 1.58 5.08 -5.27
CA ILE A 71 0.42 4.39 -5.84
C ILE A 71 0.00 3.28 -4.89
N PHE A 72 -1.26 3.29 -4.46
CA PHE A 72 -1.84 2.20 -3.69
C PHE A 72 -2.68 1.29 -4.59
N GLN A 73 -2.85 0.04 -4.18
CA GLN A 73 -3.59 -0.96 -4.99
C GLN A 73 -5.01 -0.50 -5.33
N ASN A 74 -5.68 0.20 -4.40
CA ASN A 74 -7.01 0.74 -4.64
C ASN A 74 -7.06 1.82 -5.72
N ASP A 75 -5.98 2.59 -5.90
CA ASP A 75 -5.90 3.58 -6.97
C ASP A 75 -5.86 2.89 -8.34
N ILE A 76 -5.21 1.72 -8.41
CA ILE A 76 -5.12 0.90 -9.61
C ILE A 76 -6.48 0.29 -9.95
N ILE A 77 -7.14 -0.37 -8.98
CA ILE A 77 -8.40 -1.09 -9.21
C ILE A 77 -9.53 -0.16 -9.67
N ASN A 78 -9.58 1.07 -9.15
CA ASN A 78 -10.69 1.98 -9.43
C ASN A 78 -10.59 2.64 -10.81
N ASP A 79 -9.40 3.09 -11.22
CA ASP A 79 -9.20 3.85 -12.45
C ASP A 79 -7.73 3.84 -12.90
N THR A 80 -7.28 2.67 -13.39
CA THR A 80 -5.87 2.45 -13.76
C THR A 80 -5.38 3.44 -14.82
N GLU A 81 -6.21 3.77 -15.80
CA GLU A 81 -5.82 4.64 -16.92
C GLU A 81 -5.57 6.08 -16.44
N ASN A 82 -6.51 6.68 -15.71
CA ASN A 82 -6.32 8.03 -15.20
C ASN A 82 -5.21 8.10 -14.16
N LEU A 83 -5.02 7.06 -13.35
CA LEU A 83 -3.88 6.95 -12.44
C LEU A 83 -2.55 7.00 -13.22
N MET A 84 -2.42 6.17 -14.26
CA MET A 84 -1.20 6.11 -15.07
C MET A 84 -0.92 7.45 -15.77
N ILE A 85 -1.95 8.12 -16.28
CA ILE A 85 -1.81 9.47 -16.85
C ILE A 85 -1.25 10.45 -15.81
N LYS A 86 -1.87 10.53 -14.62
CA LYS A 86 -1.43 11.43 -13.55
C LYS A 86 0.01 11.17 -13.11
N VAL A 87 0.38 9.90 -12.94
CA VAL A 87 1.75 9.50 -12.55
C VAL A 87 2.75 9.94 -13.61
N PHE A 88 2.44 9.72 -14.89
CA PHE A 88 3.32 10.12 -16.00
C PHE A 88 3.46 11.63 -16.12
N GLU A 89 2.39 12.40 -15.89
CA GLU A 89 2.45 13.86 -15.87
C GLU A 89 3.31 14.38 -14.73
N VAL A 90 3.20 13.79 -13.53
CA VAL A 90 4.07 14.14 -12.40
C VAL A 90 5.53 13.79 -12.69
N ILE A 91 5.83 12.61 -13.24
CA ILE A 91 7.20 12.24 -13.64
C ILE A 91 7.77 13.25 -14.64
N ASN A 92 7.02 13.53 -15.72
CA ASN A 92 7.48 14.41 -16.79
C ASN A 92 7.67 15.86 -16.35
N SER A 93 6.89 16.33 -15.36
CA SER A 93 7.03 17.67 -14.78
C SER A 93 8.22 17.78 -13.83
N LYS A 94 8.50 16.73 -13.04
CA LYS A 94 9.59 16.73 -12.04
C LYS A 94 10.94 16.30 -12.59
N LEU A 95 10.96 15.52 -13.68
CA LEU A 95 12.17 15.05 -14.35
C LEU A 95 12.20 15.55 -15.80
N PRO A 96 12.56 16.83 -16.05
CA PRO A 96 12.54 17.41 -17.39
C PRO A 96 13.51 16.73 -18.39
N SER A 97 14.53 16.04 -17.87
CA SER A 97 15.46 15.22 -18.65
C SER A 97 14.89 13.85 -19.06
N PHE A 98 13.77 13.43 -18.47
CA PHE A 98 13.13 12.15 -18.71
C PHE A 98 11.67 12.37 -19.14
N LYS A 99 11.45 12.48 -20.45
CA LYS A 99 10.11 12.62 -21.03
C LYS A 99 9.57 11.27 -21.49
N LEU A 100 8.69 10.67 -20.69
CA LEU A 100 7.92 9.50 -21.07
C LEU A 100 6.88 9.87 -22.15
N PRO A 101 6.96 9.28 -23.35
CA PRO A 101 5.97 9.50 -24.40
C PRO A 101 4.57 9.05 -23.96
N LYS A 102 3.52 9.83 -24.28
CA LYS A 102 2.13 9.45 -23.95
C LYS A 102 1.72 8.09 -24.54
N LYS A 103 2.31 7.66 -25.67
CA LYS A 103 2.08 6.31 -26.24
C LYS A 103 2.41 5.18 -25.27
N CYS A 104 3.38 5.37 -24.37
CA CYS A 104 3.78 4.36 -23.40
C CYS A 104 2.69 4.09 -22.35
N ILE A 105 1.76 5.04 -22.14
CA ILE A 105 0.60 4.83 -21.25
C ILE A 105 -0.33 3.79 -21.86
N ALA A 106 -0.70 3.94 -23.13
CA ALA A 106 -1.54 2.99 -23.84
C ALA A 106 -0.88 1.61 -23.97
N ASP A 107 0.44 1.57 -24.16
CA ASP A 107 1.21 0.32 -24.16
C ASP A 107 1.19 -0.36 -22.79
N ALA A 108 1.42 0.40 -21.71
CA ALA A 108 1.40 -0.12 -20.34
C ALA A 108 0.01 -0.67 -19.96
N ILE A 109 -1.07 0.02 -20.34
CA ILE A 109 -2.45 -0.42 -20.10
C ILE A 109 -2.72 -1.74 -20.84
N ARG A 110 -2.28 -1.87 -22.09
CA ARG A 110 -2.42 -3.13 -22.84
C ARG A 110 -1.69 -4.31 -22.18
N CYS A 111 -0.61 -4.03 -21.47
CA CYS A 111 0.15 -5.03 -20.72
C CYS A 111 -0.45 -5.40 -19.35
N LEU A 112 -1.58 -4.82 -18.92
CA LEU A 112 -2.21 -5.18 -17.64
C LEU A 112 -2.66 -6.65 -17.58
N ASN A 113 -3.00 -7.23 -18.73
CA ASN A 113 -3.39 -8.65 -18.84
C ASN A 113 -2.20 -9.60 -18.93
N TYR A 114 -0.96 -9.07 -18.88
CA TYR A 114 0.25 -9.88 -18.88
C TYR A 114 0.69 -10.17 -17.44
N ASP A 115 0.70 -11.45 -17.07
CA ASP A 115 1.23 -11.87 -15.79
C ASP A 115 2.76 -11.85 -15.82
N SER A 116 3.33 -10.71 -15.44
CA SER A 116 4.78 -10.54 -15.29
C SER A 116 5.41 -11.48 -14.25
N GLN A 117 4.60 -12.13 -13.42
CA GLN A 117 5.01 -13.06 -12.38
C GLN A 117 4.76 -14.52 -12.77
N ALA A 118 4.46 -14.80 -14.05
CA ALA A 118 4.24 -16.14 -14.56
C ALA A 118 5.36 -17.12 -14.12
N GLY A 119 4.96 -18.29 -13.62
CA GLY A 119 5.88 -19.31 -13.09
C GLY A 119 6.37 -19.05 -11.67
N THR A 120 6.08 -17.89 -11.07
CA THR A 120 6.38 -17.62 -9.66
C THR A 120 5.18 -17.91 -8.76
N LEU A 121 5.41 -17.90 -7.45
CA LEU A 121 4.37 -18.06 -6.43
C LEU A 121 3.32 -16.94 -6.48
N LEU A 122 3.69 -15.76 -7.00
CA LEU A 122 2.85 -14.57 -7.09
C LEU A 122 2.13 -14.43 -8.44
N SER A 123 2.30 -15.39 -9.35
CA SER A 123 1.53 -15.43 -10.60
C SER A 123 0.03 -15.42 -10.33
N GLN A 124 -0.73 -14.79 -11.23
CA GLN A 124 -2.20 -14.80 -11.19
C GLN A 124 -2.74 -16.24 -11.11
N GLU A 125 -2.12 -17.16 -11.86
CA GLU A 125 -2.49 -18.58 -11.85
C GLU A 125 -2.32 -19.23 -10.47
N ASN A 126 -1.20 -18.97 -9.78
CA ASN A 126 -0.97 -19.55 -8.46
C ASN A 126 -1.78 -18.86 -7.37
N MET A 127 -1.97 -17.55 -7.49
CA MET A 127 -2.79 -16.78 -6.56
C MET A 127 -4.27 -17.20 -6.60
N LYS A 128 -4.81 -17.58 -7.77
CA LYS A 128 -6.16 -18.17 -7.92
C LYS A 128 -6.34 -19.48 -7.14
N LYS A 129 -5.26 -20.20 -6.85
CA LYS A 129 -5.30 -21.45 -6.08
C LYS A 129 -5.36 -21.20 -4.57
N ILE A 130 -5.05 -19.98 -4.12
CA ILE A 130 -5.08 -19.61 -2.70
C ILE A 130 -6.53 -19.43 -2.27
N LYS A 131 -7.01 -20.34 -1.43
CA LYS A 131 -8.33 -20.24 -0.82
C LYS A 131 -8.26 -19.26 0.36
N VAL A 132 -8.87 -18.10 0.21
CA VAL A 132 -9.07 -17.16 1.31
C VAL A 132 -10.39 -17.49 1.99
N SER A 133 -10.37 -17.75 3.30
CA SER A 133 -11.61 -17.97 4.06
C SER A 133 -12.58 -16.81 3.84
N PRO A 134 -13.90 -17.01 3.79
CA PRO A 134 -14.86 -15.93 3.57
C PRO A 134 -14.82 -14.90 4.71
N MET A 135 -15.35 -13.70 4.47
CA MET A 135 -15.46 -12.69 5.52
C MET A 135 -16.71 -12.92 6.37
N THR A 136 -16.50 -13.21 7.65
CA THR A 136 -17.60 -13.40 8.61
C THR A 136 -18.22 -12.06 8.98
N GLU A 137 -19.48 -12.09 9.43
CA GLU A 137 -20.20 -10.89 9.87
C GLU A 137 -19.48 -10.15 11.01
N LYS A 138 -18.90 -10.91 11.94
CA LYS A 138 -18.07 -10.35 13.03
C LYS A 138 -16.86 -9.57 12.48
N LEU A 139 -16.22 -10.06 11.42
CA LEU A 139 -15.09 -9.39 10.79
C LEU A 139 -15.53 -8.14 10.03
N ARG A 140 -16.66 -8.18 9.30
CA ARG A 140 -17.21 -7.01 8.62
C ARG A 140 -17.50 -5.89 9.61
N ASN A 141 -18.16 -6.22 10.72
CA ASN A 141 -18.51 -5.25 11.75
C ASN A 141 -17.28 -4.60 12.38
N GLU A 142 -16.21 -5.37 12.63
CA GLU A 142 -14.98 -4.79 13.14
C GLU A 142 -14.20 -3.96 12.13
N LEU A 143 -14.17 -4.37 10.87
CA LEU A 143 -13.59 -3.52 9.82
C LEU A 143 -14.36 -2.22 9.64
N ALA A 144 -15.69 -2.26 9.68
CA ALA A 144 -16.54 -1.07 9.63
C ALA A 144 -16.31 -0.16 10.84
N ARG A 145 -16.03 -0.72 12.02
CA ARG A 145 -15.62 0.05 13.20
C ARG A 145 -14.27 0.73 12.96
N TYR A 146 -13.24 -0.02 12.54
CA TYR A 146 -11.90 0.53 12.29
C TYR A 146 -11.94 1.64 11.23
N THR A 147 -12.70 1.44 10.16
CA THR A 147 -12.89 2.40 9.06
C THR A 147 -13.46 3.72 9.55
N ARG A 148 -14.47 3.66 10.43
CA ARG A 148 -15.05 4.86 11.06
C ARG A 148 -14.08 5.55 12.00
N GLU A 149 -13.44 4.80 12.90
CA GLU A 149 -12.50 5.38 13.88
C GLU A 149 -11.27 6.01 13.23
N LEU A 150 -10.83 5.49 12.08
CA LEU A 150 -9.69 6.00 11.32
C LEU A 150 -10.08 7.04 10.25
N ASN A 151 -11.37 7.39 10.12
CA ASN A 151 -11.90 8.27 9.08
C ASN A 151 -11.44 7.87 7.67
N ILE A 152 -11.40 6.57 7.37
CA ILE A 152 -10.93 6.09 6.07
C ILE A 152 -12.04 6.27 5.03
N PRO A 153 -11.74 6.85 3.85
CA PRO A 153 -12.72 6.99 2.78
C PRO A 153 -13.24 5.61 2.32
N LYS A 154 -14.56 5.50 2.10
CA LYS A 154 -15.21 4.22 1.76
C LYS A 154 -14.73 3.61 0.44
N ASN A 155 -14.23 4.42 -0.48
CA ASN A 155 -13.67 3.99 -1.76
C ASN A 155 -12.29 3.32 -1.66
N ILE A 156 -11.64 3.36 -0.48
CA ILE A 156 -10.33 2.78 -0.23
C ILE A 156 -10.42 1.33 0.24
N ILE A 157 -11.61 0.85 0.59
CA ILE A 157 -11.77 -0.50 1.09
C ILE A 157 -13.04 -1.10 0.50
N SER A 158 -12.85 -2.03 -0.45
CA SER A 158 -13.93 -2.90 -0.88
C SER A 158 -13.92 -4.15 0.01
N PHE A 159 -14.96 -4.31 0.83
CA PHE A 159 -15.12 -5.48 1.71
C PHE A 159 -15.87 -6.63 1.04
N ASP A 160 -16.47 -6.36 -0.12
CA ASP A 160 -17.37 -7.28 -0.81
C ASP A 160 -16.71 -7.97 -2.01
N ASN A 161 -15.54 -7.47 -2.43
CA ASN A 161 -14.75 -8.18 -3.41
C ASN A 161 -14.04 -9.32 -2.68
N GLU A 162 -14.62 -10.52 -2.77
CA GLU A 162 -13.79 -11.71 -2.90
C GLU A 162 -12.65 -11.33 -3.85
N ILE A 163 -11.41 -11.48 -3.39
CA ILE A 163 -10.22 -11.10 -4.14
C ILE A 163 -10.28 -11.88 -5.46
N GLN A 164 -10.87 -11.28 -6.50
CA GLN A 164 -10.91 -11.83 -7.85
C GLN A 164 -9.55 -11.50 -8.44
N ILE A 165 -8.64 -12.47 -8.30
CA ILE A 165 -7.39 -12.53 -9.06
C ILE A 165 -7.67 -13.30 -10.34
#